data_AF-A0A923QQY3-F1
#
_entry.id   AF-A0A923QQY3-F1
#
_cell.length_a   1.000
_cell.length_b   1.000
_cell.length_c   1.000
_cell.angle_alpha   90.00
_cell.angle_beta   90.00
_cell.angle_gamma   90.00
#
_symmetry.space_group_name_H-M   'P 1'
#
loop_
_entity.id
_entity.type
_entity.pdbx_description
1 polymer ?
#
loop_
_entity_poly.entity_id
_entity_poly.type
_entity_poly.pdbx_seq_one_letter_code
_entity_poly.pdbx_strand_id
1 'polypeptide(L)'
;MLTIQTLQLIVTKSNNITCDSPLAYLNVTGGNNYLWLPAEGLSINTIANPVANPVKQTMYYVTANDSFGCNATDSLFLSVMKDDEIKPLPNVFSPNGDGYNDCLSIAAVCVLRK
;
A
#
# COMPACT_ATOMS: atom_id res chain seq x y z
N MET A 1 32.58 -22.20 -12.28
CA MET A 1 31.73 -21.07 -12.68
C MET A 1 31.00 -20.62 -11.43
N LEU A 2 31.34 -19.45 -10.88
CA LEU A 2 30.65 -18.90 -9.71
C LEU A 2 29.33 -18.30 -10.19
N THR A 3 28.21 -18.83 -9.73
CA THR A 3 26.90 -18.19 -9.93
C THR A 3 26.81 -17.01 -8.97
N ILE A 4 26.65 -15.80 -9.50
CA ILE A 4 26.33 -14.62 -8.68
C ILE A 4 24.94 -14.89 -8.09
N GLN A 5 24.86 -15.07 -6.78
CA GLN A 5 23.60 -15.20 -6.09
C GLN A 5 23.03 -13.80 -5.90
N THR A 6 22.06 -13.44 -6.72
CA THR A 6 21.36 -12.17 -6.60
C THR A 6 20.24 -12.32 -5.58
N LEU A 7 20.19 -11.43 -4.59
CA LEU A 7 19.04 -11.34 -3.70
C LEU A 7 17.85 -10.79 -4.47
N GLN A 8 16.77 -11.56 -4.56
CA GLN A 8 15.52 -11.14 -5.17
C GLN A 8 14.49 -10.89 -4.08
N LEU A 9 13.91 -9.69 -4.08
CA LEU A 9 12.77 -9.36 -3.24
C LEU A 9 11.49 -9.46 -4.06
N ILE A 10 10.41 -9.89 -3.40
CA ILE A 10 9.07 -9.89 -3.96
C ILE A 10 8.17 -9.19 -2.96
N VAL A 11 7.66 -8.02 -3.35
CA VAL A 11 6.77 -7.20 -2.53
C VAL A 11 5.33 -7.30 -3.01
N THR A 12 4.39 -7.50 -2.08
CA THR A 12 2.96 -7.58 -2.37
C THR A 12 2.14 -6.79 -1.34
N LYS A 13 0.89 -6.49 -1.70
CA LYS A 13 -0.12 -5.85 -0.84
C LYS A 13 -1.46 -6.56 -0.96
N SER A 14 -2.22 -6.60 0.12
CA SER A 14 -3.56 -7.21 0.13
C SER A 14 -4.59 -6.41 -0.68
N ASN A 15 -4.60 -5.09 -0.55
CA ASN A 15 -5.59 -4.20 -1.16
C ASN A 15 -5.03 -2.77 -1.33
N ASN A 16 -5.80 -1.89 -1.97
CA ASN A 16 -5.63 -0.45 -1.87
C ASN A 16 -6.41 0.09 -0.67
N ILE A 17 -6.05 1.27 -0.19
CA ILE A 17 -6.77 1.92 0.91
C ILE A 17 -8.03 2.59 0.35
N THR A 18 -9.18 2.22 0.89
CA THR A 18 -10.49 2.82 0.61
C THR A 18 -11.21 3.13 1.92
N CYS A 19 -12.38 3.75 1.87
CA CYS A 19 -13.21 3.96 3.06
C CYS A 19 -13.73 2.63 3.67
N ASP A 20 -14.04 1.63 2.84
CA ASP A 20 -14.43 0.28 3.28
C ASP A 20 -13.23 -0.57 3.77
N SER A 21 -12.03 -0.25 3.27
CA SER A 21 -10.80 -0.98 3.58
C SER A 21 -9.69 0.00 3.96
N PRO A 22 -9.71 0.52 5.20
CA PRO A 22 -8.78 1.57 5.64
C PRO A 22 -7.36 1.07 5.91
N LEU A 23 -7.13 -0.26 5.87
CA LEU A 23 -5.85 -0.91 6.13
C LEU A 23 -5.43 -1.75 4.92
N ALA A 24 -4.14 -1.80 4.63
CA ALA A 24 -3.53 -2.73 3.69
C ALA A 24 -2.42 -3.52 4.38
N TYR A 25 -2.39 -4.83 4.18
CA TYR A 25 -1.35 -5.71 4.68
C TYR A 25 -0.27 -5.83 3.61
N LEU A 26 0.94 -5.38 3.93
CA LEU A 26 2.09 -5.53 3.04
C LEU A 26 2.83 -6.82 3.38
N ASN A 27 3.52 -7.37 2.40
CA ASN A 27 4.40 -8.51 2.61
C ASN A 27 5.59 -8.41 1.67
N VAL A 28 6.78 -8.72 2.18
CA VAL A 28 7.98 -8.94 1.39
C VAL A 28 8.53 -10.34 1.64
N THR A 29 8.99 -10.98 0.58
CA THR A 29 9.75 -12.24 0.67
C THR A 29 11.11 -12.07 0.01
N GLY A 30 12.07 -12.90 0.44
CA GLY A 30 13.49 -12.70 0.14
C GLY A 30 14.14 -11.79 1.20
N GLY A 31 15.37 -12.11 1.59
CA GLY A 31 16.12 -11.37 2.62
C GLY A 31 15.74 -11.75 4.06
N ASN A 32 16.43 -11.14 5.02
CA ASN A 32 16.32 -11.42 6.45
C ASN A 32 16.04 -10.17 7.30
N ASN A 33 16.75 -9.05 7.05
CA ASN A 33 16.48 -7.79 7.76
C ASN A 33 15.81 -6.81 6.80
N TYR A 34 14.75 -6.17 7.25
CA TYR A 34 13.91 -5.30 6.41
C TYR A 34 13.94 -3.86 6.90
N LEU A 35 13.86 -2.92 5.98
CA LEU A 35 13.63 -1.52 6.26
C LEU A 35 12.69 -0.91 5.21
N TRP A 36 11.52 -0.47 5.64
CA TRP A 36 10.51 0.19 4.83
C TRP A 36 10.61 1.72 4.96
N LEU A 37 10.50 2.42 3.84
CA LEU A 37 10.44 3.88 3.77
C LEU A 37 9.41 4.35 2.73
N PRO A 38 8.65 5.43 2.98
CA PRO A 38 8.57 6.15 4.25
C PRO A 38 8.00 5.27 5.38
N ALA A 39 8.29 5.60 6.64
CA ALA A 39 7.70 4.89 7.79
C ALA A 39 6.27 5.36 8.10
N GLU A 40 5.88 6.51 7.57
CA GLU A 40 4.57 7.10 7.81
C GLU A 40 3.44 6.19 7.30
N GLY A 41 2.43 6.01 8.14
CA GLY A 41 1.32 5.11 7.87
C GLY A 41 1.66 3.62 8.01
N LEU A 42 2.89 3.22 8.36
CA LEU A 42 3.20 1.81 8.64
C LEU A 42 3.13 1.49 10.13
N SER A 43 2.71 0.28 10.47
CA SER A 43 2.69 -0.20 11.86
C SER A 43 4.09 -0.34 12.44
N ILE A 44 4.99 -1.00 11.72
CA ILE A 44 6.41 -1.19 12.07
C ILE A 44 7.20 -1.26 10.77
N ASN A 45 8.20 -0.41 10.58
CA ASN A 45 8.94 -0.33 9.32
C ASN A 45 10.14 -1.28 9.20
N THR A 46 10.34 -2.20 10.14
CA THR A 46 11.49 -3.13 10.18
C THR A 46 11.11 -4.61 10.11
N ILE A 47 9.85 -4.92 9.83
CA ILE A 47 9.33 -6.29 9.71
C ILE A 47 8.97 -6.62 8.25
N ALA A 48 8.87 -7.92 7.93
CA ALA A 48 8.52 -8.38 6.59
C ALA A 48 7.07 -8.03 6.19
N ASN A 49 6.18 -7.92 7.18
CA ASN A 49 4.74 -7.84 6.97
C ASN A 49 4.08 -6.67 7.75
N PRO A 50 4.41 -5.41 7.44
CA PRO A 50 3.77 -4.28 8.09
C PRO A 50 2.33 -4.09 7.65
N VAL A 51 1.53 -3.50 8.53
CA VAL A 51 0.19 -2.99 8.19
C VAL A 51 0.34 -1.53 7.79
N ALA A 52 -0.22 -1.16 6.63
CA ALA A 52 -0.18 0.18 6.07
C ALA A 52 -1.56 0.87 6.16
N ASN A 53 -1.57 2.13 6.59
CA ASN A 53 -2.70 3.07 6.60
C ASN A 53 -2.19 4.49 6.36
N PRO A 54 -1.60 4.79 5.18
CA PRO A 54 -1.26 6.17 4.85
C PRO A 54 -2.51 7.01 4.59
N VAL A 55 -2.38 8.32 4.81
CA VAL A 55 -3.44 9.30 4.52
C VAL A 55 -3.55 9.59 3.03
N LYS A 56 -2.42 9.58 2.30
CA LYS A 56 -2.33 9.85 0.86
C LYS A 56 -1.68 8.69 0.14
N GLN A 57 -1.90 8.61 -1.18
CA GLN A 57 -1.21 7.63 -2.03
C GLN A 57 0.30 7.73 -1.82
N THR A 58 0.93 6.59 -1.53
CA THR A 58 2.31 6.54 -1.06
C THR A 58 3.06 5.44 -1.79
N MET A 59 4.28 5.74 -2.23
CA MET A 59 5.23 4.76 -2.73
C MET A 59 6.10 4.28 -1.57
N TYR A 60 5.98 3.01 -1.22
CA TYR A 60 6.85 2.39 -0.22
C TYR A 60 8.02 1.69 -0.90
N TYR A 61 9.19 1.78 -0.28
CA TYR A 61 10.42 1.09 -0.66
C TYR A 61 10.82 0.19 0.49
N VAL A 62 11.14 -1.07 0.20
CA VAL A 62 11.73 -1.99 1.18
C VAL A 62 13.13 -2.36 0.75
N THR A 63 14.08 -2.15 1.64
CA THR A 63 15.43 -2.67 1.50
C THR A 63 15.59 -3.86 2.42
N ALA A 64 16.19 -4.93 1.90
CA ALA A 64 16.55 -6.08 2.70
C ALA A 64 17.93 -6.63 2.38
N ASN A 65 18.51 -7.34 3.35
CA ASN A 65 19.78 -8.03 3.20
C ASN A 65 19.68 -9.52 3.52
N ASP A 66 20.55 -10.33 2.95
CA ASP A 66 20.69 -11.75 3.30
C ASP A 66 21.81 -12.00 4.32
N SER A 67 21.98 -13.26 4.71
CA SER A 67 23.05 -13.70 5.63
C SER A 67 24.46 -13.57 5.06
N PHE A 68 24.60 -13.32 3.75
CA PHE A 68 25.85 -13.16 3.05
C PHE A 68 26.20 -11.68 2.82
N GLY A 69 25.34 -10.75 3.26
CA GLY A 69 25.53 -9.31 3.14
C GLY A 69 25.11 -8.72 1.80
N CYS A 70 24.42 -9.49 0.94
CA CYS A 70 23.84 -8.95 -0.29
C CYS A 70 22.61 -8.11 0.06
N ASN A 71 22.53 -6.90 -0.50
CA ASN A 71 21.40 -6.00 -0.31
C ASN A 71 20.55 -5.93 -1.59
N ALA A 72 19.24 -5.83 -1.42
CA ALA A 72 18.28 -5.58 -2.49
C ALA A 72 17.22 -4.58 -2.03
N THR A 73 16.64 -3.85 -2.98
CA THR A 73 15.56 -2.92 -2.73
C THR A 73 14.45 -3.15 -3.75
N ASP A 74 13.21 -3.16 -3.29
CA ASP A 74 12.02 -3.21 -4.13
C ASP A 74 11.00 -2.17 -3.66
N SER A 75 10.01 -1.87 -4.50
CA SER A 75 9.03 -0.82 -4.23
C SER A 75 7.60 -1.25 -4.54
N LEU A 76 6.66 -0.61 -3.85
CA LEU A 76 5.24 -0.88 -3.96
C LEU A 76 4.46 0.43 -3.88
N PHE A 77 3.63 0.64 -4.89
CA PHE A 77 2.70 1.76 -4.92
C PHE A 77 1.40 1.39 -4.19
N LEU A 78 1.05 2.15 -3.14
CA LEU A 78 -0.20 2.02 -2.42
C LEU A 78 -1.11 3.20 -2.74
N SER A 79 -2.18 2.94 -3.48
CA SER A 79 -3.20 3.93 -3.79
C SER A 79 -4.13 4.14 -2.60
N VAL A 80 -4.47 5.40 -2.35
CA VAL A 80 -5.47 5.80 -1.35
C VAL A 80 -6.61 6.48 -2.08
N MET A 81 -7.80 5.89 -1.99
CA MET A 81 -9.06 6.38 -2.53
C MET A 81 -9.99 6.70 -1.36
N LYS A 82 -9.58 7.68 -0.56
CA LYS A 82 -10.46 8.34 0.40
C LYS A 82 -11.01 9.57 -0.33
N ASP A 83 -12.30 9.83 -0.20
CA ASP A 83 -12.90 11.09 -0.65
C ASP A 83 -12.39 12.23 0.25
N ASP A 84 -11.10 12.55 0.10
CA ASP A 84 -10.43 13.65 0.80
C ASP A 84 -10.90 15.02 0.30
N GLU A 85 -11.80 15.06 -0.69
CA GLU A 85 -12.45 16.28 -1.15
C GLU A 85 -13.97 16.11 -1.07
N ILE A 86 -14.52 16.40 0.11
CA ILE A 86 -15.95 16.67 0.27
C ILE A 86 -16.28 17.95 -0.52
N LYS A 87 -16.52 17.82 -1.83
CA LYS A 87 -17.54 18.65 -2.46
C LYS A 87 -18.86 18.06 -2.01
N PRO A 88 -19.64 18.72 -1.15
CA PRO A 88 -20.95 18.23 -0.78
C PRO A 88 -21.78 18.17 -2.06
N LEU A 89 -21.95 16.97 -2.61
CA LEU A 89 -23.01 16.68 -3.55
C LEU A 89 -24.29 16.83 -2.74
N PRO A 90 -25.13 17.84 -3.03
CA PRO A 90 -26.28 18.07 -2.19
C PRO A 90 -27.18 16.83 -2.27
N ASN A 91 -27.63 16.39 -1.09
CA ASN A 91 -28.79 15.51 -0.84
C ASN A 91 -28.83 14.08 -1.43
N VAL A 92 -27.71 13.49 -1.87
CA VAL A 92 -27.66 12.06 -2.28
C VAL A 92 -26.78 11.17 -1.38
N PHE A 93 -25.78 11.74 -0.67
CA PHE A 93 -24.91 10.99 0.25
C PHE A 93 -25.02 11.59 1.66
N SER A 94 -25.16 10.72 2.66
CA SER A 94 -25.17 11.10 4.08
C SER A 94 -23.98 10.46 4.80
N PRO A 95 -22.74 10.88 4.50
CA PRO A 95 -21.58 10.36 5.23
C PRO A 95 -21.62 10.89 6.66
N ASN A 96 -22.25 10.13 7.55
CA ASN A 96 -22.51 10.45 8.96
C ASN A 96 -21.92 9.38 9.91
N GLY A 97 -21.33 8.31 9.37
CA GLY A 97 -20.73 7.21 10.12
C GLY A 97 -21.71 6.18 10.64
N ASP A 98 -22.92 6.07 10.07
CA ASP A 98 -23.95 5.11 10.49
C ASP A 98 -23.84 3.73 9.81
N GLY A 99 -22.85 3.54 8.95
CA GLY A 99 -22.60 2.33 8.16
C GLY A 99 -23.39 2.28 6.84
N TYR A 100 -24.25 3.27 6.55
CA TYR A 100 -25.02 3.36 5.32
C TYR A 100 -24.60 4.60 4.50
N ASN A 101 -24.15 4.37 3.26
CA ASN A 101 -23.77 5.44 2.33
C ASN A 101 -22.69 6.40 2.87
N ASP A 102 -21.79 5.87 3.70
CA ASP A 102 -20.60 6.56 4.21
C ASP A 102 -19.43 6.59 3.21
N CYS A 103 -19.54 5.77 2.18
CA CYS A 103 -18.56 5.60 1.13
C CYS A 103 -19.15 6.03 -0.22
N LEU A 104 -18.55 7.04 -0.84
CA LEU A 104 -18.72 7.29 -2.26
C LEU A 104 -17.49 6.74 -2.99
N SER A 105 -17.71 5.73 -3.82
CA SER A 105 -16.68 5.17 -4.69
C SER A 105 -17.18 5.24 -6.12
N ILE A 106 -16.87 6.34 -6.82
CA ILE A 106 -17.08 6.41 -8.26
C ILE A 106 -15.98 5.57 -8.90
N ALA A 107 -16.28 4.31 -9.18
CA ALA A 107 -15.41 3.50 -10.02
C ALA A 107 -15.26 4.21 -11.36
N ALA A 108 -14.07 4.69 -11.68
CA ALA A 108 -13.75 5.12 -13.02
C ALA A 108 -13.88 3.89 -13.92
N VAL A 109 -15.07 3.70 -14.51
CA VAL A 109 -15.28 2.72 -15.56
C VAL A 109 -14.32 3.13 -16.67
N CYS A 110 -13.27 2.34 -16.87
CA CYS A 110 -12.37 2.51 -17.99
C CYS A 110 -13.16 2.26 -19.27
N VAL A 111 -13.74 3.32 -19.84
CA VAL A 111 -14.32 3.26 -21.17
C VAL A 111 -13.15 3.32 -22.14
N LEU A 112 -12.73 2.14 -22.62
CA LEU A 112 -11.84 2.06 -23.78
C LEU A 112 -12.52 2.81 -24.93
N ARG A 113 -12.03 4.02 -25.25
CA ARG A 113 -12.37 4.65 -26.52
C ARG A 113 -11.64 3.85 -27.61
N LYS A 114 -12.43 3.21 -28.47
CA LYS A 114 -11.93 2.67 -29.75
C LYS A 114 -11.49 3.81 -30.66
#